data_AF-A0A7X5CZS1-F1
#
_entry.id   AF-A0A7X5CZS1-F1
#
_cell.length_a   1.000
_cell.length_b   1.000
_cell.length_c   1.000
_cell.angle_alpha   90.00
_cell.angle_beta   90.00
_cell.angle_gamma   90.00
#
_symmetry.space_group_name_H-M   'P 1'
#
loop_
_entity.id
_entity.type
_entity.pdbx_description
1 polymer ?
#
loop_
_entity_poly.entity_id
_entity_poly.type
_entity_poly.pdbx_seq_one_letter_code
_entity_poly.pdbx_strand_id
1 'polypeptide(L)'
;MMFKHLEEEKQSELNYSLELTKQLEEPTKTLVENTFKKNIIAMAKNEKNYYMTRIAELILTSIVIGVNIVPLDFFTVFKIPIILLDARIWTILFSVCVLICIALDSLFQFRDTWQKQKELVQELKNECLKYTCKLGIYTEGISETKTKTIFLQRFLELTGERYSLFEYQKKQQEKVDSKIQEIENMKKEKQEVA
;
A
#
# COMPACT_ATOMS: atom_id res chain seq x y z
N MET A 1 2.67 20.03 15.55
CA MET A 1 2.77 20.77 14.27
C MET A 1 3.03 19.83 13.10
N MET A 2 4.08 19.00 13.14
CA MET A 2 4.42 18.05 12.07
C MET A 2 3.30 17.07 11.70
N PHE A 3 2.71 16.35 12.66
CA PHE A 3 1.64 15.39 12.36
C PHE A 3 0.34 16.03 11.86
N LYS A 4 0.09 17.30 12.22
CA LYS A 4 -1.09 18.03 11.76
C LYS A 4 -0.97 18.38 10.27
N HIS A 5 0.20 18.85 9.83
CA HIS A 5 0.46 19.08 8.40
C HIS A 5 0.44 17.78 7.60
N LEU A 6 0.94 16.68 8.16
CA LEU A 6 0.83 15.37 7.52
C LEU A 6 -0.64 14.96 7.32
N GLU A 7 -1.48 15.12 8.33
CA GLU A 7 -2.91 14.82 8.24
C GLU A 7 -3.61 15.72 7.19
N GLU A 8 -3.28 17.02 7.15
CA GLU A 8 -3.80 17.96 6.15
C GLU A 8 -3.39 17.59 4.72
N GLU A 9 -2.12 17.22 4.49
CA GLU A 9 -1.62 16.79 3.19
C GLU A 9 -2.31 15.50 2.72
N LYS A 10 -2.43 14.49 3.60
CA LYS A 10 -3.10 13.23 3.27
C LYS A 10 -4.59 13.39 3.05
N GLN A 11 -5.23 14.31 3.77
CA GLN A 11 -6.63 14.64 3.55
C GLN A 11 -6.83 15.33 2.20
N SER A 12 -5.94 16.25 1.82
CA SER A 12 -5.93 16.88 0.49
C SER A 12 -5.73 15.82 -0.62
N GLU A 13 -4.79 14.89 -0.41
CA GLU A 13 -4.50 13.80 -1.32
C GLU A 13 -5.72 12.86 -1.49
N LEU A 14 -6.42 12.56 -0.40
CA LEU A 14 -7.66 11.79 -0.43
C LEU A 14 -8.74 12.53 -1.20
N ASN A 15 -8.96 13.82 -0.91
CA ASN A 15 -9.98 14.63 -1.58
C ASN A 15 -9.73 14.68 -3.10
N TYR A 16 -8.49 14.86 -3.54
CA TYR A 16 -8.12 14.79 -4.96
C TYR A 16 -8.42 13.42 -5.56
N SER A 17 -8.11 12.34 -4.84
CA SER A 17 -8.36 10.97 -5.31
C SER A 17 -9.87 10.68 -5.44
N LEU A 18 -10.69 11.20 -4.52
CA LEU A 18 -12.15 11.10 -4.59
C LEU A 18 -12.75 11.99 -5.69
N GLU A 19 -12.09 13.08 -6.07
CA GLU A 19 -12.52 13.89 -7.22
C GLU A 19 -12.41 13.08 -8.52
N LEU A 20 -11.32 12.31 -8.67
CA LEU A 20 -11.09 11.46 -9.84
C LEU A 20 -12.14 10.34 -9.97
N THR A 21 -12.81 9.94 -8.88
CA THR A 21 -13.84 8.90 -8.91
C THR A 21 -15.23 9.42 -9.25
N LYS A 22 -15.44 10.74 -9.33
CA LYS A 22 -16.79 11.31 -9.56
C LYS A 22 -17.43 10.88 -10.88
N GLN A 23 -16.62 10.58 -11.88
CA GLN A 23 -17.10 10.15 -13.21
C GLN A 23 -17.39 8.64 -13.28
N LEU A 24 -17.12 7.89 -12.21
CA LEU A 24 -17.42 6.47 -12.13
C LEU A 24 -18.89 6.28 -11.72
N GLU A 25 -19.53 5.26 -12.29
CA GLU A 25 -20.86 4.82 -11.88
C GLU A 25 -20.79 3.85 -10.70
N GLU A 26 -21.89 3.74 -9.96
CA GLU A 26 -22.05 2.71 -8.93
C GLU A 26 -22.22 1.32 -9.58
N PRO A 27 -21.66 0.24 -9.01
CA PRO A 27 -20.97 0.14 -7.72
C PRO A 27 -19.45 0.36 -7.78
N THR A 28 -18.90 0.56 -8.98
CA THR A 28 -17.44 0.70 -9.22
C THR A 28 -16.87 1.90 -8.47
N LYS A 29 -17.61 3.00 -8.44
CA LYS A 29 -17.23 4.20 -7.68
C LYS A 29 -16.99 3.89 -6.21
N THR A 30 -17.96 3.26 -5.54
CA THR A 30 -17.83 2.89 -4.12
C THR A 30 -16.61 2.00 -3.86
N LEU A 31 -16.34 1.02 -4.72
CA LEU A 31 -15.17 0.14 -4.60
C LEU A 31 -13.84 0.92 -4.68
N VAL A 32 -13.73 1.80 -5.69
CA VAL A 32 -12.53 2.60 -5.91
C VAL A 32 -12.31 3.60 -4.78
N GLU A 33 -13.37 4.27 -4.31
CA GLU A 33 -13.30 5.18 -3.17
C GLU A 33 -12.87 4.49 -1.88
N ASN A 34 -13.44 3.32 -1.58
CA ASN A 34 -13.06 2.55 -0.40
C ASN A 34 -11.60 2.10 -0.47
N THR A 35 -11.13 1.74 -1.66
CA THR A 35 -9.72 1.38 -1.89
C THR A 35 -8.79 2.56 -1.64
N PHE A 36 -9.11 3.75 -2.16
CA PHE A 36 -8.33 4.96 -1.89
C PHE A 36 -8.33 5.33 -0.41
N LYS A 37 -9.50 5.34 0.25
CA LYS A 37 -9.61 5.59 1.69
C LYS A 37 -8.73 4.64 2.49
N LYS A 38 -8.84 3.33 2.24
CA LYS A 38 -8.06 2.30 2.94
C LYS A 38 -6.55 2.53 2.76
N ASN A 39 -6.09 2.74 1.54
CA ASN A 39 -4.66 2.86 1.24
C ASN A 39 -4.06 4.19 1.74
N ILE A 40 -4.76 5.31 1.59
CA ILE A 40 -4.27 6.63 2.04
C ILE A 40 -4.26 6.72 3.58
N ILE A 41 -5.27 6.18 4.26
CA ILE A 41 -5.29 6.11 5.73
C ILE A 41 -4.16 5.21 6.24
N ALA A 42 -3.94 4.05 5.61
CA ALA A 42 -2.85 3.16 5.97
C ALA A 42 -1.47 3.82 5.75
N MET A 43 -1.32 4.57 4.64
CA MET A 43 -0.12 5.34 4.33
C MET A 43 0.18 6.37 5.43
N ALA A 44 -0.81 7.17 5.81
CA ALA A 44 -0.68 8.18 6.87
C ALA A 44 -0.28 7.55 8.21
N LYS A 45 -0.89 6.41 8.56
CA LYS A 45 -0.56 5.66 9.78
C LYS A 45 0.88 5.14 9.76
N ASN A 46 1.31 4.54 8.65
CA ASN A 46 2.65 3.97 8.52
C ASN A 46 3.73 5.05 8.49
N GLU A 47 3.47 6.19 7.85
CA GLU A 47 4.36 7.34 7.85
C GLU A 47 4.51 7.93 9.26
N LYS A 48 3.40 8.07 10.00
CA LYS A 48 3.43 8.49 11.40
C LYS A 48 4.23 7.53 12.27
N ASN A 49 4.00 6.22 12.12
CA ASN A 49 4.74 5.20 12.85
C ASN A 49 6.24 5.25 12.55
N TYR A 50 6.61 5.41 11.27
CA TYR A 50 8.00 5.58 10.87
C TYR A 50 8.67 6.76 11.60
N TYR A 51 8.05 7.95 11.60
CA TYR A 51 8.60 9.10 12.31
C TYR A 51 8.65 8.91 13.83
N MET A 52 7.63 8.29 14.44
CA MET A 52 7.64 7.99 15.87
C MET A 52 8.76 7.02 16.24
N THR A 53 9.00 5.99 15.42
CA THR A 53 10.11 5.05 15.65
C THR A 53 11.47 5.73 15.47
N ARG A 54 11.63 6.67 14.53
CA ARG A 54 12.87 7.48 14.40
C ARG A 54 13.11 8.38 15.61
N ILE A 55 12.07 8.99 16.16
CA ILE A 55 12.18 9.78 17.40
C ILE A 55 12.57 8.88 18.57
N ALA A 56 11.95 7.70 18.70
CA ALA A 56 12.30 6.73 19.73
C ALA A 56 13.76 6.24 19.61
N GLU A 57 14.24 5.97 18.40
CA GLU A 57 15.63 5.62 18.10
C GLU A 57 16.60 6.72 18.55
N LEU A 58 16.29 8.00 18.25
CA LEU A 58 17.11 9.15 18.67
C LEU A 58 17.17 9.30 20.19
N ILE A 59 16.03 9.11 20.87
CA ILE A 59 15.97 9.14 22.35
C ILE A 59 16.79 7.99 22.93
N LEU A 60 16.61 6.77 22.41
CA LEU A 60 17.35 5.60 22.87
C LEU A 60 18.86 5.79 22.68
N THR A 61 19.29 6.26 21.51
CA THR A 61 20.70 6.56 21.22
C THR A 61 21.26 7.63 22.18
N SER A 62 20.48 8.66 22.50
CA SER A 62 20.88 9.72 23.43
C SER A 62 21.03 9.22 24.88
N ILE A 63 20.12 8.34 25.33
CA ILE A 63 20.20 7.71 26.66
C ILE A 63 21.46 6.86 26.76
N VAL A 64 21.80 6.14 25.70
CA VAL A 64 23.00 5.27 25.65
C VAL A 64 24.27 6.10 25.76
N ILE A 65 24.33 7.24 25.09
CA ILE A 65 25.44 8.20 25.23
C ILE A 65 25.51 8.71 26.67
N GLY A 66 24.37 9.11 27.26
CA GLY A 66 24.30 9.60 28.64
C GLY A 66 24.74 8.57 29.69
N VAL A 67 24.33 7.31 29.54
CA VAL A 67 24.68 6.20 30.46
C VAL A 67 26.12 5.72 30.25
N ASN A 68 26.69 5.86 29.06
CA ASN A 68 28.09 5.46 28.85
C ASN A 68 29.07 6.57 29.22
N ILE A 69 28.80 7.83 28.89
CA ILE A 69 29.79 8.91 29.08
C ILE A 69 29.79 9.44 30.52
N VAL A 70 28.61 9.70 31.10
CA VAL A 70 28.50 10.36 32.42
C VAL A 70 29.05 9.51 33.57
N PRO A 71 28.81 8.18 33.63
CA PRO A 71 29.33 7.37 34.73
C PRO A 71 30.82 7.05 34.59
N LEU A 72 31.37 6.93 33.38
CA LEU A 72 32.81 6.67 33.16
C LEU A 72 33.68 7.81 33.73
N ASP A 73 33.26 9.06 33.56
CA ASP A 73 33.91 10.22 34.15
C ASP A 73 33.76 10.27 35.69
N PHE A 74 32.64 9.81 36.24
CA PHE A 74 32.44 9.74 37.69
C PHE A 74 33.25 8.59 38.33
N PHE A 75 33.27 7.40 37.73
CA PHE A 75 33.93 6.22 38.30
C PHE A 75 35.47 6.35 38.28
N THR A 76 36.03 7.04 37.29
CA THR A 76 37.47 7.38 37.25
C THR A 76 37.88 8.31 38.39
N VAL A 77 37.01 9.22 38.81
CA VAL A 77 37.22 10.12 39.96
C VAL A 77 37.13 9.38 41.30
N PHE A 78 36.25 8.38 41.43
CA PHE A 78 35.97 7.70 42.72
C PHE A 78 36.72 6.38 42.97
N LYS A 79 37.59 5.91 42.07
CA LYS A 79 38.42 4.69 42.22
C LYS A 79 37.65 3.43 42.68
N ILE A 80 36.42 3.25 42.20
CA ILE A 80 35.58 2.08 42.53
C ILE A 80 36.07 0.86 41.71
N PRO A 81 36.18 -0.35 42.30
CA PRO A 81 36.71 -1.53 41.59
C PRO A 81 35.88 -1.90 40.36
N ILE A 82 36.54 -1.84 39.20
CA ILE A 82 35.96 -1.80 37.85
C ILE A 82 35.40 -3.16 37.39
N ILE A 83 35.90 -4.28 37.95
CA ILE A 83 35.70 -5.64 37.43
C ILE A 83 34.24 -6.14 37.54
N LEU A 84 33.51 -5.77 38.60
CA LEU A 84 32.09 -6.12 38.77
C LEU A 84 31.14 -5.17 38.00
N LEU A 85 31.64 -3.98 37.64
CA LEU A 85 30.94 -3.00 36.81
C LEU A 85 30.97 -3.42 35.32
N ASP A 86 32.08 -4.00 34.89
CA ASP A 86 32.39 -4.36 33.50
C ASP A 86 31.30 -5.26 32.89
N ALA A 87 31.01 -6.40 33.51
CA ALA A 87 30.00 -7.34 33.00
C ALA A 87 28.58 -6.76 32.93
N ARG A 88 28.20 -5.88 33.89
CA ARG A 88 26.87 -5.23 33.89
C ARG A 88 26.78 -4.17 32.80
N ILE A 89 27.84 -3.40 32.59
CA ILE A 89 27.95 -2.41 31.52
C ILE A 89 27.86 -3.08 30.15
N TRP A 90 28.59 -4.18 29.94
CA TRP A 90 28.51 -4.97 28.70
C TRP A 90 27.12 -5.55 28.45
N THR A 91 26.42 -6.02 29.49
CA THR A 91 25.05 -6.55 29.37
C THR A 91 24.05 -5.43 29.01
N ILE A 92 24.23 -4.23 29.57
CA ILE A 92 23.41 -3.05 29.25
C ILE A 92 23.69 -2.61 27.80
N LEU A 93 24.95 -2.55 27.38
CA LEU A 93 25.35 -2.26 25.99
C LEU A 93 24.75 -3.25 25.01
N PHE A 94 24.85 -4.56 25.30
CA PHE A 94 24.30 -5.59 24.43
C PHE A 94 22.77 -5.50 24.33
N SER A 95 22.07 -5.30 25.44
CA SER A 95 20.60 -5.17 25.42
C SER A 95 20.13 -3.92 24.67
N VAL A 96 20.84 -2.81 24.79
CA VAL A 96 20.65 -1.60 23.99
C VAL A 96 20.85 -1.87 22.50
N CYS A 97 21.96 -2.54 22.12
CA CYS A 97 22.24 -2.85 20.72
C CYS A 97 21.13 -3.71 20.11
N VAL A 98 20.61 -4.69 20.85
CA VAL A 98 19.46 -5.50 20.42
C VAL A 98 18.21 -4.65 20.21
N LEU A 99 17.91 -3.71 21.12
CA LEU A 99 16.77 -2.79 20.97
C LEU A 99 16.92 -1.87 19.75
N ILE A 100 18.13 -1.38 19.47
CA ILE A 100 18.42 -0.60 18.27
C ILE A 100 18.20 -1.45 17.02
N CYS A 101 18.69 -2.69 16.98
CA CYS A 101 18.47 -3.59 15.85
C CYS A 101 16.97 -3.86 15.60
N ILE A 102 16.17 -4.09 16.64
CA ILE A 102 14.71 -4.29 16.52
C ILE A 102 14.02 -3.02 16.02
N ALA A 103 14.44 -1.84 16.50
CA ALA A 103 13.91 -0.56 16.06
C ALA A 103 14.23 -0.31 14.57
N LEU A 104 15.45 -0.61 14.13
CA LEU A 104 15.88 -0.50 12.74
C LEU A 104 15.10 -1.44 11.81
N ASP A 105 14.91 -2.70 12.21
CA ASP A 105 14.10 -3.65 11.43
C ASP A 105 12.65 -3.15 11.28
N SER A 106 12.06 -2.68 12.38
CA SER A 106 10.71 -2.08 12.35
C SER A 106 10.66 -0.85 11.44
N LEU A 107 11.70 0.01 11.44
CA LEU A 107 11.79 1.18 10.58
C LEU A 107 11.84 0.82 9.10
N PHE A 108 12.64 -0.19 8.74
CA PHE A 108 12.72 -0.67 7.35
C PHE A 108 11.36 -1.21 6.89
N GLN A 109 10.69 -2.02 7.72
CA GLN A 109 9.37 -2.53 7.41
C GLN A 109 8.33 -1.42 7.21
N PHE A 110 8.30 -0.41 8.09
CA PHE A 110 7.38 0.73 7.94
C PHE A 110 7.68 1.57 6.70
N ARG A 111 8.95 1.83 6.42
CA ARG A 111 9.37 2.59 5.24
C ARG A 111 8.98 1.87 3.95
N ASP A 112 9.29 0.58 3.86
CA ASP A 112 9.03 -0.21 2.66
C ASP A 112 7.52 -0.39 2.43
N THR A 113 6.75 -0.59 3.51
CA THR A 113 5.28 -0.65 3.44
C THR A 113 4.68 0.69 3.02
N TRP A 114 5.18 1.79 3.58
CA TRP A 114 4.75 3.14 3.24
C TRP A 114 5.02 3.47 1.77
N GLN A 115 6.23 3.19 1.30
CA GLN A 115 6.64 3.43 -0.09
C GLN A 115 5.79 2.61 -1.07
N LYS A 116 5.58 1.31 -0.78
CA LYS A 116 4.73 0.45 -1.60
C LYS A 116 3.29 0.97 -1.68
N GLN A 117 2.73 1.44 -0.57
CA GLN A 117 1.39 2.05 -0.56
C GLN A 117 1.34 3.35 -1.37
N LYS A 118 2.42 4.14 -1.34
CA LYS A 118 2.53 5.38 -2.11
C LYS A 118 2.57 5.13 -3.61
N GLU A 119 3.38 4.17 -4.04
CA GLU A 119 3.46 3.74 -5.43
C GLU A 119 2.08 3.21 -5.91
N LEU A 120 1.43 2.36 -5.11
CA LEU A 120 0.10 1.84 -5.43
C LEU A 120 -0.94 2.97 -5.61
N VAL A 121 -1.03 3.92 -4.67
CA VAL A 121 -1.99 5.03 -4.78
C VAL A 121 -1.72 5.86 -6.04
N GLN A 122 -0.46 6.08 -6.39
CA GLN A 122 -0.09 6.81 -7.61
C GLN A 122 -0.48 6.05 -8.88
N GLU A 123 -0.29 4.74 -8.92
CA GLU A 123 -0.73 3.89 -10.04
C GLU A 123 -2.25 3.89 -10.19
N LEU A 124 -3.00 3.77 -9.09
CA LEU A 124 -4.46 3.82 -9.11
C LEU A 124 -4.98 5.18 -9.59
N LYS A 125 -4.35 6.28 -9.15
CA LYS A 125 -4.66 7.64 -9.65
C LYS A 125 -4.41 7.75 -11.15
N ASN A 126 -3.26 7.26 -11.61
CA ASN A 126 -2.91 7.28 -13.02
C ASN A 126 -3.91 6.47 -13.86
N GLU A 127 -4.36 5.31 -13.38
CA GLU A 127 -5.35 4.51 -14.09
C GLU A 127 -6.73 5.19 -14.13
N CYS A 128 -7.15 5.84 -13.03
CA CYS A 128 -8.36 6.67 -13.01
C CYS A 128 -8.26 7.85 -13.99
N LEU A 129 -7.11 8.54 -14.04
CA LEU A 129 -6.86 9.63 -14.99
C LEU A 129 -6.92 9.15 -16.44
N LYS A 130 -6.32 8.00 -16.76
CA LYS A 130 -6.41 7.42 -18.12
C LYS A 130 -7.85 7.12 -18.51
N TYR A 131 -8.64 6.59 -17.58
CA TYR A 131 -10.05 6.32 -17.81
C TYR A 131 -10.85 7.62 -18.04
N THR A 132 -10.72 8.59 -17.13
CA THR A 132 -11.40 9.90 -17.20
C THR A 132 -11.06 10.69 -18.46
N CYS A 133 -9.78 10.72 -18.83
CA CYS A 133 -9.30 11.46 -20.00
C CYS A 133 -9.38 10.66 -21.31
N LYS A 134 -9.95 9.45 -21.29
CA LYS A 134 -10.01 8.54 -22.46
C LYS A 134 -8.65 8.32 -23.14
N LEU A 135 -7.59 8.16 -22.34
CA LEU A 135 -6.22 8.01 -22.82
C LEU A 135 -5.83 6.54 -23.01
N GLY A 136 -4.94 6.29 -23.98
CA GLY A 136 -4.36 4.97 -24.21
C GLY A 136 -5.39 3.95 -24.70
N ILE A 137 -5.71 2.95 -23.87
CA ILE A 137 -6.61 1.85 -24.24
C ILE A 137 -8.09 2.24 -24.08
N TYR A 138 -8.37 3.41 -23.48
CA TYR A 138 -9.72 3.94 -23.27
C TYR A 138 -10.17 4.90 -24.39
N THR A 139 -9.47 4.94 -25.53
CA THR A 139 -9.76 5.82 -26.67
C THR A 139 -11.08 5.49 -27.36
N GLU A 140 -11.64 6.49 -28.06
CA GLU A 140 -12.94 6.40 -28.71
C GLU A 140 -12.95 5.35 -29.83
N GLY A 141 -13.91 4.42 -29.75
CA GLY A 141 -14.04 3.27 -30.65
C GLY A 141 -14.39 1.95 -29.94
N ILE A 142 -14.24 1.90 -28.61
CA ILE A 142 -14.62 0.76 -27.76
C ILE A 142 -15.98 1.04 -27.12
N SER A 143 -16.84 0.01 -27.01
CA SER A 143 -18.12 0.14 -26.32
C SER A 143 -17.90 0.52 -24.86
N GLU A 144 -18.74 1.41 -24.34
CA GLU A 144 -18.63 1.93 -22.98
C GLU A 144 -18.59 0.82 -21.92
N THR A 145 -19.37 -0.25 -22.13
CA THR A 145 -19.38 -1.45 -21.28
C THR A 145 -18.01 -2.13 -21.25
N LYS A 146 -17.34 -2.28 -22.41
CA LYS A 146 -16.04 -2.93 -22.52
C LYS A 146 -14.93 -2.05 -21.91
N THR A 147 -15.02 -0.74 -22.06
CA THR A 147 -14.13 0.24 -21.40
C THR A 147 -14.22 0.14 -19.88
N LYS A 148 -15.44 0.07 -19.33
CA LYS A 148 -15.69 -0.11 -17.89
C LYS A 148 -15.11 -1.43 -17.37
N THR A 149 -15.28 -2.53 -18.10
CA THR A 149 -14.71 -3.84 -17.72
C THR A 149 -13.19 -3.83 -17.69
N ILE A 150 -12.55 -3.24 -18.71
CA ILE A 150 -11.08 -3.14 -18.80
C ILE A 150 -10.53 -2.30 -17.64
N PHE A 151 -11.18 -1.18 -17.32
CA PHE A 151 -10.80 -0.33 -16.19
C PHE A 151 -10.86 -1.10 -14.87
N LEU A 152 -12.00 -1.75 -14.60
CA LEU A 152 -12.21 -2.46 -13.35
C LEU A 152 -11.23 -3.65 -13.21
N GLN A 153 -10.96 -4.36 -14.31
CA GLN A 153 -9.96 -5.43 -14.33
C GLN A 153 -8.57 -4.90 -13.94
N ARG A 154 -8.11 -3.83 -14.59
CA ARG A 154 -6.80 -3.23 -14.32
C ARG A 154 -6.71 -2.66 -12.92
N PHE A 155 -7.79 -2.04 -12.44
CA PHE A 155 -7.88 -1.53 -11.08
C PHE A 155 -7.67 -2.66 -10.05
N LEU A 156 -8.35 -3.80 -10.24
CA LEU A 156 -8.22 -4.97 -9.36
C LEU A 156 -6.84 -5.66 -9.47
N GLU A 157 -6.27 -5.69 -10.67
CA GLU A 157 -4.91 -6.20 -10.88
C GLU A 157 -3.88 -5.38 -10.10
N LEU A 158 -4.01 -4.04 -10.11
CA LEU A 158 -3.13 -3.12 -9.37
C LEU A 158 -3.26 -3.30 -7.85
N THR A 159 -4.47 -3.50 -7.32
CA THR A 159 -4.66 -3.69 -5.87
C THR A 159 -4.18 -5.05 -5.36
N GLY A 160 -3.75 -5.95 -6.25
CA GLY A 160 -3.33 -7.29 -5.87
C GLY A 160 -4.48 -8.18 -5.37
N GLU A 161 -5.73 -7.72 -5.51
CA GLU A 161 -6.93 -8.55 -5.35
C GLU A 161 -7.03 -9.50 -6.54
N ARG A 162 -6.14 -10.49 -6.55
CA ARG A 162 -6.14 -11.57 -7.53
C ARG A 162 -7.42 -12.40 -7.36
N TYR A 163 -8.32 -12.24 -8.34
CA TYR A 163 -9.22 -13.26 -8.90
C TYR A 163 -10.32 -13.85 -7.99
N SER A 164 -11.58 -13.41 -8.22
CA SER A 164 -12.72 -14.34 -8.11
C SER A 164 -13.95 -13.95 -8.95
N LEU A 165 -14.23 -12.66 -9.13
CA LEU A 165 -15.46 -12.22 -9.80
C LEU A 165 -15.39 -12.25 -11.34
N PHE A 166 -14.22 -11.95 -11.94
CA PHE A 166 -14.08 -11.87 -13.39
C PHE A 166 -13.75 -13.18 -14.09
N GLU A 167 -13.18 -14.17 -13.39
CA GLU A 167 -13.09 -15.53 -13.91
C GLU A 167 -14.48 -16.15 -14.09
N TYR A 168 -15.42 -15.81 -13.21
CA TYR A 168 -16.81 -16.24 -13.34
C TYR A 168 -17.48 -15.61 -14.56
N GLN A 169 -17.33 -14.30 -14.77
CA GLN A 169 -17.87 -13.63 -15.97
C GLN A 169 -17.19 -14.10 -17.26
N LYS A 170 -15.87 -14.32 -17.26
CA LYS A 170 -15.16 -14.87 -18.42
C LYS A 170 -15.63 -16.29 -18.75
N LYS A 171 -15.77 -17.17 -17.74
CA LYS A 171 -16.35 -18.52 -17.91
C LYS A 171 -17.82 -18.48 -18.34
N GLN A 172 -18.61 -17.49 -17.89
CA GLN A 172 -19.99 -17.30 -18.33
C GLN A 172 -20.05 -16.85 -19.79
N GLN A 173 -19.19 -15.91 -20.19
CA GLN A 173 -19.11 -15.42 -21.57
C GLN A 173 -18.66 -16.54 -22.53
N GLU A 174 -17.62 -17.30 -22.17
CA GLU A 174 -17.16 -18.46 -22.95
C GLU A 174 -18.24 -19.55 -23.08
N LYS A 175 -19.09 -19.74 -22.05
CA LYS A 175 -20.25 -20.64 -22.10
C LYS A 175 -21.40 -20.12 -22.98
N VAL A 176 -21.57 -18.81 -23.07
CA VAL A 176 -22.59 -18.20 -23.93
C VAL A 176 -22.15 -18.26 -25.38
N ASP A 177 -20.89 -17.90 -25.66
CA ASP A 177 -20.32 -17.90 -27.00
C ASP A 177 -20.28 -19.32 -27.59
N SER A 178 -19.91 -20.33 -26.80
CA SER A 178 -19.96 -21.75 -27.22
C SER A 178 -21.38 -22.25 -27.53
N LYS A 179 -22.38 -21.86 -26.72
CA LYS A 179 -23.79 -22.19 -27.00
C LYS A 179 -24.32 -21.51 -28.25
N ILE A 180 -23.90 -20.27 -28.53
CA ILE A 180 -24.27 -19.57 -29.75
C ILE A 180 -23.67 -20.30 -30.97
N GLN A 181 -22.42 -20.75 -30.86
CA GLN A 181 -21.75 -21.53 -31.90
C GLN A 181 -22.43 -22.90 -32.16
N GLU A 182 -22.86 -23.62 -31.11
CA GLU A 182 -23.64 -24.85 -31.26
C GLU A 182 -24.98 -24.62 -31.97
N ILE A 183 -25.69 -23.54 -31.62
CA ILE A 183 -26.97 -23.19 -32.24
C ILE A 183 -26.79 -22.82 -33.72
N GLU A 184 -25.71 -22.11 -34.07
CA GLU A 184 -25.39 -21.80 -35.47
C GLU A 184 -25.02 -23.04 -36.28
N ASN A 185 -24.26 -23.97 -35.71
CA ASN A 185 -23.91 -25.22 -36.37
C ASN A 185 -25.14 -26.11 -36.60
N MET A 186 -26.03 -26.24 -35.61
CA MET A 186 -27.30 -26.95 -35.77
C MET A 186 -28.23 -26.32 -36.83
N LYS A 187 -28.19 -24.99 -37.01
CA LYS A 187 -28.96 -24.31 -38.05
C LYS A 187 -28.39 -24.59 -39.45
N LYS A 188 -27.06 -24.67 -39.58
CA LYS A 188 -26.39 -25.03 -40.85
C LYS A 188 -26.66 -26.47 -41.24
N GLU A 189 -26.58 -27.42 -40.30
CA GLU A 189 -26.91 -28.83 -40.57
C GLU A 189 -28.37 -29.02 -40.99
N LYS A 190 -29.31 -28.24 -40.45
CA LYS A 190 -30.72 -28.28 -40.90
C LYS A 190 -30.97 -27.66 -42.27
N GLN A 191 -30.07 -26.81 -42.78
CA GLN A 191 -30.16 -26.25 -44.13
C GLN A 191 -29.52 -27.16 -45.20
N GLU A 192 -28.61 -28.06 -44.83
CA GLU A 192 -27.99 -29.02 -45.77
C GLU A 192 -28.83 -30.29 -46.00
N VAL A 193 -29.89 -30.52 -45.21
CA VAL A 193 -30.78 -31.70 -45.28
C VAL A 193 -32.13 -31.40 -45.97
N ALA A 194 -32.34 -30.18 -46.45
CA ALA A 194 -33.52 -29.77 -47.23
C ALA A 194 -33.19 -29.62 -48.72
#